data_AF-A0A1Z1MQP4-F1
#
_entry.id   AF-A0A1Z1MQP4-F1
#
_cell.length_a   1.000
_cell.length_b   1.000
_cell.length_c   1.000
_cell.angle_alpha   90.00
_cell.angle_beta   90.00
_cell.angle_gamma   90.00
#
_symmetry.space_group_name_H-M   'P 1'
#
loop_
_entity.id
_entity.type
_entity.pdbx_description
1 polymer ?
#
loop_
_entity_poly.entity_id
_entity_poly.type
_entity_poly.pdbx_seq_one_letter_code
_entity_poly.pdbx_strand_id
1 'polypeptide(L)' 'MNNGTKIKKIRKSGFRARKNTVSGRRIIKKRRKRGRINIT' A
#
# COMPACT_ATOMS: atom_id res chain seq x y z
N MET A 1 -0.88 22.07 -1.11
CA MET A 1 -0.92 20.64 -1.48
C MET A 1 -2.29 20.34 -2.07
N ASN A 2 -2.41 20.04 -3.37
CA ASN A 2 -3.69 19.61 -3.94
C ASN A 2 -4.04 18.23 -3.38
N ASN A 3 -5.04 18.18 -2.50
CA ASN A 3 -5.49 16.98 -1.83
C ASN A 3 -6.16 16.05 -2.84
N GLY A 4 -5.40 15.12 -3.42
CA GLY A 4 -5.92 14.13 -4.35
C GLY A 4 -7.14 13.38 -3.76
N THR A 5 -7.99 12.84 -4.62
CA THR A 5 -9.22 12.18 -4.16
C THR A 5 -8.94 10.87 -3.42
N LYS A 6 -9.83 10.50 -2.48
CA LYS A 6 -9.77 9.22 -1.73
C LYS A 6 -9.66 8.01 -2.69
N ILE A 7 -10.33 8.08 -3.84
CA ILE A 7 -10.28 7.05 -4.89
C ILE A 7 -8.86 6.91 -5.46
N LYS A 8 -8.17 8.01 -5.77
CA LYS A 8 -6.79 8.00 -6.27
C LYS A 8 -5.84 7.37 -5.24
N LYS A 9 -6.02 7.67 -3.94
CA LYS A 9 -5.25 7.05 -2.85
C LYS A 9 -5.41 5.53 -2.82
N ILE A 10 -6.66 5.04 -2.81
CA ILE A 10 -6.94 3.59 -2.75
C ILE A 10 -6.35 2.86 -3.97
N ARG A 11 -6.48 3.43 -5.17
CA ARG A 11 -5.93 2.85 -6.40
C ARG A 11 -4.40 2.80 -6.40
N LYS A 12 -3.72 3.83 -5.87
CA LYS A 12 -2.26 3.93 -5.92
C LYS A 12 -1.55 3.18 -4.79
N SER A 13 -2.05 3.28 -3.55
CA SER A 13 -1.37 2.77 -2.36
C SER A 13 -2.23 1.83 -1.50
N GLY A 14 -3.47 1.54 -1.90
CA GLY A 14 -4.34 0.62 -1.17
C GLY A 14 -3.84 -0.83 -1.15
N PHE A 15 -4.38 -1.63 -0.24
CA PHE A 15 -3.91 -2.99 0.03
C PHE A 15 -4.01 -3.89 -1.20
N ARG A 16 -5.12 -3.82 -1.94
CA ARG A 16 -5.31 -4.60 -3.17
C ARG A 16 -4.29 -4.22 -4.25
N ALA A 17 -4.01 -2.92 -4.42
CA ALA A 17 -3.01 -2.45 -5.37
C ALA A 17 -1.60 -2.98 -5.03
N ARG A 18 -1.27 -3.06 -3.74
CA ARG A 18 -0.02 -3.67 -3.26
C ARG A 18 -0.03 -5.20 -3.40
N LYS A 19 -1.14 -5.88 -3.11
CA LYS A 19 -1.24 -7.35 -3.16
C LYS A 19 -1.12 -7.91 -4.58
N ASN A 20 -1.61 -7.20 -5.59
CA ASN A 20 -1.69 -7.69 -6.96
C ASN A 20 -0.34 -7.74 -7.69
N THR A 21 0.65 -6.95 -7.26
CA THR A 21 1.97 -6.89 -7.93
C THR A 21 3.03 -7.64 -7.12
N VAL A 22 4.03 -8.21 -7.81
CA VAL A 22 5.17 -8.88 -7.14
C VAL A 22 5.90 -7.91 -6.22
N SER A 23 6.17 -6.69 -6.69
CA SER A 23 6.83 -5.64 -5.91
C SER A 23 6.00 -5.21 -4.70
N GLY A 24 4.69 -5.00 -4.86
CA GLY A 24 3.80 -4.63 -3.76
C GLY A 24 3.70 -5.72 -2.68
N ARG A 25 3.71 -7.01 -3.06
CA ARG A 25 3.79 -8.13 -2.10
C ARG A 25 5.06 -8.09 -1.28
N ARG A 26 6.21 -7.77 -1.90
CA ARG A 26 7.49 -7.59 -1.17
C ARG A 26 7.42 -6.43 -0.17
N ILE A 27 6.78 -5.32 -0.54
CA ILE A 27 6.55 -4.18 0.37
C ILE A 27 5.72 -4.60 1.58
N ILE A 28 4.59 -5.28 1.37
CA ILE A 28 3.73 -5.76 2.47
C ILE A 28 4.52 -6.70 3.40
N LYS A 29 5.28 -7.66 2.84
CA LYS A 29 6.12 -8.57 3.63
C LYS A 29 7.15 -7.80 4.47
N LYS A 30 7.84 -6.81 3.88
CA LYS A 30 8.80 -5.96 4.60
C LYS A 30 8.15 -5.16 5.72
N ARG A 31 6.96 -4.60 5.50
CA ARG A 31 6.22 -3.83 6.52
C ARG A 31 5.73 -4.71 7.67
N ARG A 32 5.26 -5.93 7.37
CA ARG A 32 4.90 -6.94 8.37
C ARG A 32 6.11 -7.39 9.20
N LYS A 33 7.25 -7.68 8.56
CA LYS A 33 8.50 -8.02 9.26
C LYS A 33 8.95 -6.92 10.22
N ARG A 34 8.72 -5.65 9.86
CA ARG A 34 9.02 -4.49 10.70
C ARG A 34 7.99 -4.26 11.83
N GLY A 35 6.84 -4.95 11.83
CA GLY A 35 5.77 -4.74 12.82
C GLY A 35 4.96 -3.45 12.60
N ARG A 36 4.85 -2.94 11.37
CA ARG A 36 4.02 -1.76 11.09
C ARG A 36 2.53 -2.10 11.24
N ILE A 37 1.82 -1.37 12.10
CA ILE A 37 0.35 -1.45 12.24
C ILE A 37 -0.33 -1.19 10.89
N ASN A 38 0.12 -0.15 10.16
CA ASN A 38 -0.34 0.11 8.80
C ASN A 38 0.58 -0.54 7.76
N ILE A 39 0.08 -1.55 7.05
CA ILE A 39 0.82 -2.37 6.07
C ILE A 39 0.76 -1.84 4.64
N THR A 40 0.02 -0.76 4.38
CA THR A 40 -0.14 -0.13 3.06
C THR A 40 0.67 1.15 2.89
#